data_AF-A0A644X8N3-F1
#
_entry.id   AF-A0A644X8N3-F1
#
_cell.length_a   1.000
_cell.length_b   1.000
_cell.length_c   1.000
_cell.angle_alpha   90.00
_cell.angle_beta   90.00
_cell.angle_gamma   90.00
#
_symmetry.space_group_name_H-M   'P 1'
#
loop_
_entity.id
_entity.type
_entity.pdbx_description
1 polymer ?
#
loop_
_entity_poly.entity_id
_entity_poly.type
_entity_poly.pdbx_seq_one_letter_code
_entity_poly.pdbx_strand_id
1 'polypeptide(L)'
;MNFYQLIREIGLDQNQIDSLDPFFHHAALDMKDFSISNKLKHDDLMRKVREYAKTLFEDREVFISSINLLILELIEKDLLVVEKNKSKDKLRCQVDKIYDSTEMKVKLLKFLQGSGQGKQRTEIATHFNISENALTDRIQELRSPDNQILGTRIKIELERNTNLYNSTVHPLFLALNLSEVYGMLIGLMKAERFVPGDTVTDIIKDVVCQLTDYAKDILKESGLDIDAYTTDGPRSFRNESPKNKYYHVMKTGSICRLWLYEGGDSLVGKLKLNRDHGKEFIFHPQNGDTSLQLDCSDIEDLIEIEEC
;
A
#
# COMPACT_ATOMS: atom_id res chain seq x y z
N MET A 1 -9.66 36.79 16.20
CA MET A 1 -8.46 36.26 15.54
C MET A 1 -8.80 36.07 14.08
N ASN A 2 -7.99 36.59 13.15
CA ASN A 2 -8.21 36.44 11.71
C ASN A 2 -7.69 35.05 11.27
N PHE A 3 -8.25 34.47 10.21
CA PHE A 3 -7.87 33.14 9.71
C PHE A 3 -6.38 33.00 9.35
N TYR A 4 -5.78 33.99 8.70
CA TYR A 4 -4.34 34.04 8.44
C TYR A 4 -3.51 34.15 9.72
N GLN A 5 -4.06 34.75 10.77
CA GLN A 5 -3.43 34.75 12.09
C GLN A 5 -3.46 33.35 12.71
N LEU A 6 -4.60 32.65 12.61
CA LEU A 6 -4.71 31.25 13.02
C LEU A 6 -3.75 30.36 12.23
N ILE A 7 -3.72 30.47 10.91
CA ILE A 7 -2.79 29.74 10.04
C ILE A 7 -1.32 30.00 10.41
N ARG A 8 -0.95 31.26 10.65
CA ARG A 8 0.41 31.61 11.07
C ARG A 8 0.76 31.01 12.42
N GLU A 9 -0.20 30.90 13.34
CA GLU A 9 0.01 30.28 14.65
C GLU A 9 0.16 28.74 14.55
N ILE A 10 -0.52 28.09 13.60
CA ILE A 10 -0.41 26.63 13.37
C ILE A 10 0.97 26.22 12.85
N GLY A 11 1.72 27.14 12.25
CA GLY A 11 3.02 26.84 11.66
C GLY A 11 2.93 26.03 10.37
N LEU A 12 1.84 26.18 9.61
CA LEU A 12 1.69 25.56 8.29
C LEU A 12 2.75 26.10 7.32
N ASP A 13 3.31 25.22 6.49
CA ASP A 13 4.16 25.63 5.38
C ASP A 13 3.34 26.25 4.23
N GLN A 14 4.00 26.87 3.25
CA GLN A 14 3.31 27.57 2.16
C GLN A 14 2.42 26.63 1.33
N ASN A 15 2.85 25.39 1.07
CA ASN A 15 2.05 24.42 0.31
C ASN A 15 0.78 24.03 1.08
N GLN A 16 0.91 23.87 2.40
CA GLN A 16 -0.22 23.58 3.27
C GLN A 16 -1.21 24.74 3.30
N ILE A 17 -0.73 25.98 3.37
CA ILE A 17 -1.56 27.18 3.31
C ILE A 17 -2.29 27.25 1.96
N ASP A 18 -1.56 27.08 0.86
CA ASP A 18 -2.10 27.14 -0.49
C ASP A 18 -3.14 26.02 -0.73
N SER A 19 -2.96 24.85 -0.11
CA SER A 19 -3.92 23.75 -0.18
C SER A 19 -5.25 24.05 0.54
N LEU A 20 -5.22 24.91 1.55
CA LEU A 20 -6.38 25.24 2.38
C LEU A 20 -7.22 26.39 1.80
N ASP A 21 -6.60 27.36 1.14
CA ASP A 21 -7.30 28.55 0.64
C ASP A 21 -8.52 28.23 -0.27
N PRO A 22 -8.42 27.32 -1.27
CA PRO A 22 -9.58 26.99 -2.10
C PRO A 22 -10.65 26.18 -1.35
N PHE A 23 -10.28 25.46 -0.27
CA PHE A 23 -11.26 24.82 0.61
C PHE A 23 -12.14 25.86 1.31
N PHE A 24 -11.59 26.95 1.84
CA PHE A 24 -12.38 27.98 2.52
C PHE A 24 -13.37 28.66 1.59
N HIS A 25 -12.93 28.96 0.37
CA HIS A 25 -13.79 29.47 -0.69
C HIS A 25 -14.91 28.48 -1.03
N HIS A 26 -14.58 27.21 -1.25
CA HIS A 26 -15.57 26.16 -1.56
C HIS A 26 -16.57 25.96 -0.42
N ALA A 27 -16.08 25.93 0.81
CA ALA A 27 -16.86 25.71 2.00
C ALA A 27 -17.76 26.91 2.35
N ALA A 28 -17.62 28.05 1.66
CA ALA A 28 -18.26 29.31 2.00
C ALA A 28 -18.12 29.62 3.51
N LEU A 29 -16.95 29.32 4.07
CA LEU A 29 -16.63 29.60 5.46
C LEU A 29 -16.02 31.01 5.49
N ASP A 30 -16.78 31.97 6.00
CA ASP A 30 -16.29 33.34 6.17
C ASP A 30 -15.45 33.38 7.46
N MET A 31 -14.47 34.28 7.51
CA MET A 31 -13.63 34.51 8.69
C MET A 31 -14.44 34.82 9.96
N LYS A 32 -15.67 35.31 9.82
CA LYS A 32 -16.58 35.59 10.93
C LYS A 32 -17.12 34.32 11.62
N ASP A 33 -17.09 33.20 10.91
CA ASP A 33 -17.52 31.89 11.41
C ASP A 33 -16.52 31.28 12.41
N PHE A 34 -15.32 31.85 12.55
CA PHE A 34 -14.29 31.46 13.51
C PHE A 34 -14.18 32.42 14.71
N SER A 35 -15.27 33.10 15.06
CA SER A 35 -15.32 33.96 16.25
C SER A 35 -15.60 33.14 17.52
N ILE A 36 -15.07 33.59 18.65
CA ILE A 36 -15.24 32.94 19.98
C ILE A 36 -16.73 32.75 20.34
N SER A 37 -17.60 33.61 19.82
CA SER A 37 -19.06 33.54 20.00
C SER A 37 -19.79 32.56 19.07
N ASN A 38 -19.21 32.22 17.91
CA ASN A 38 -19.79 31.30 16.91
C ASN A 38 -18.87 30.09 16.74
N LYS A 39 -18.90 29.17 17.71
CA LYS A 39 -18.16 27.91 17.57
C LYS A 39 -18.70 27.11 16.38
N LEU A 40 -17.79 26.58 15.56
CA LEU A 40 -18.15 25.78 14.38
C LEU A 40 -18.55 24.37 14.81
N LYS A 41 -19.65 23.82 14.30
CA LYS A 41 -20.01 22.42 14.58
C LYS A 41 -19.03 21.49 13.86
N HIS A 42 -18.41 20.58 14.62
CA HIS A 42 -17.46 19.60 14.06
C HIS A 42 -18.04 18.79 12.91
N ASP A 43 -19.27 18.30 13.04
CA ASP A 43 -19.91 17.48 12.00
C ASP A 43 -20.18 18.28 10.71
N ASP A 44 -20.51 19.58 10.81
CA ASP A 44 -20.69 20.45 9.65
C ASP A 44 -19.37 20.73 8.94
N LEU A 45 -18.30 21.00 9.70
CA LEU A 45 -16.95 21.16 9.14
C LEU A 45 -16.53 19.88 8.42
N MET A 46 -16.65 18.72 9.07
CA MET A 46 -16.26 17.43 8.51
C MET A 46 -17.06 17.07 7.26
N ARG A 47 -18.34 17.47 7.16
CA ARG A 47 -19.11 17.32 5.92
C ARG A 47 -18.46 18.11 4.78
N LYS A 48 -18.17 19.40 5.00
CA LYS A 48 -17.56 20.27 3.98
C LYS A 48 -16.17 19.78 3.57
N VAL A 49 -15.36 19.32 4.53
CA VAL A 49 -14.03 18.73 4.27
C VAL A 49 -14.14 17.52 3.36
N ARG A 50 -15.10 16.61 3.60
CA ARG A 50 -15.30 15.43 2.76
C ARG A 50 -15.81 15.77 1.36
N GLU A 51 -16.68 16.77 1.24
CA GLU A 51 -17.20 17.23 -0.05
C GLU A 51 -16.07 17.81 -0.91
N TYR A 52 -15.26 18.71 -0.34
CA TYR A 52 -14.12 19.29 -1.03
C TYR A 52 -13.01 18.27 -1.32
N ALA A 53 -12.70 17.38 -0.38
CA ALA A 53 -11.67 16.37 -0.60
C ALA A 53 -11.99 15.40 -1.76
N LYS A 54 -13.25 15.30 -2.20
CA LYS A 54 -13.66 14.52 -3.37
C LYS A 54 -13.41 15.24 -4.69
N THR A 55 -13.27 16.57 -4.67
CA THR A 55 -12.98 17.36 -5.86
C THR A 55 -11.48 17.46 -6.13
N LEU A 56 -10.64 17.09 -5.16
CA LEU A 56 -9.19 17.08 -5.30
C LEU A 56 -8.72 15.80 -5.97
N PHE A 57 -8.04 15.94 -7.10
CA PHE A 57 -7.33 14.87 -7.77
C PHE A 57 -5.84 14.89 -7.42
N GLU A 58 -5.24 16.09 -7.51
CA GLU A 58 -3.86 16.39 -7.11
C GLU A 58 -3.85 17.03 -5.71
N ASP A 59 -2.73 16.94 -5.00
CA ASP A 59 -2.49 17.56 -3.68
C ASP A 59 -3.46 17.20 -2.55
N ARG A 60 -4.30 16.18 -2.75
CA ARG A 60 -5.25 15.68 -1.75
C ARG A 60 -4.58 15.33 -0.43
N GLU A 61 -3.38 14.75 -0.46
CA GLU A 61 -2.61 14.43 0.74
C GLU A 61 -2.17 15.68 1.50
N VAL A 62 -1.71 16.70 0.77
CA VAL A 62 -1.30 17.99 1.35
C VAL A 62 -2.50 18.63 2.01
N PHE A 63 -3.64 18.71 1.30
CA PHE A 63 -4.89 19.22 1.86
C PHE A 63 -5.34 18.46 3.13
N ILE A 64 -5.33 17.12 3.10
CA ILE A 64 -5.71 16.30 4.25
C ILE A 64 -4.76 16.56 5.43
N SER A 65 -3.46 16.64 5.19
CA SER A 65 -2.48 16.99 6.23
C SER A 65 -2.76 18.37 6.83
N SER A 66 -2.98 19.37 5.99
CA SER A 66 -3.25 20.75 6.41
C SER A 66 -4.55 20.87 7.21
N ILE A 67 -5.64 20.23 6.76
CA ILE A 67 -6.93 20.29 7.46
C ILE A 67 -6.87 19.56 8.81
N ASN A 68 -6.03 18.53 8.92
CA ASN A 68 -5.82 17.81 10.17
C ASN A 68 -5.18 18.71 11.23
N LEU A 69 -4.11 19.42 10.86
CA LEU A 69 -3.43 20.38 11.73
C LEU A 69 -4.37 21.51 12.14
N LEU A 70 -5.14 22.04 11.19
CA LEU A 70 -6.15 23.05 11.49
C LEU A 70 -7.19 22.55 12.50
N ILE A 71 -7.74 21.35 12.31
CA ILE A 71 -8.74 20.78 13.23
C ILE A 71 -8.17 20.62 14.63
N LEU A 72 -6.93 20.16 14.77
CA LEU A 72 -6.25 20.04 16.07
C LEU A 72 -6.16 21.40 16.76
N GLU A 73 -5.70 22.42 16.05
CA GLU A 73 -5.61 23.78 16.59
C GLU A 73 -6.98 24.35 17.00
N LEU A 74 -8.00 24.12 16.17
CA LEU A 74 -9.37 24.55 16.48
C LEU A 74 -9.92 23.86 17.74
N ILE A 75 -9.54 22.60 18.00
CA ILE A 75 -9.89 21.88 19.23
C ILE A 75 -9.13 22.48 20.43
N GLU A 76 -7.83 22.75 20.29
CA GLU A 76 -7.00 23.29 21.36
C GLU A 76 -7.46 24.68 21.81
N LYS A 77 -7.88 25.53 20.87
CA LYS A 77 -8.42 26.86 21.14
C LYS A 77 -9.91 26.87 21.50
N ASP A 78 -10.56 25.70 21.65
CA ASP A 78 -11.99 25.56 21.97
C ASP A 78 -12.93 26.27 20.96
N LEU A 79 -12.55 26.28 19.68
CA LEU A 79 -13.28 26.92 18.58
C LEU A 79 -14.25 25.97 17.86
N LEU A 80 -14.23 24.67 18.19
CA LEU A 80 -15.15 23.66 17.65
C LEU A 80 -16.19 23.23 18.70
N VAL A 81 -17.47 23.26 18.34
CA VAL A 81 -18.54 22.59 19.11
C VAL A 81 -18.46 21.09 18.84
N VAL A 82 -18.29 20.36 19.93
CA VAL A 82 -18.26 18.91 19.96
C VAL A 82 -19.48 18.43 20.72
N GLU A 83 -20.19 17.43 20.19
CA GLU A 83 -21.23 16.74 20.95
C GLU A 83 -20.64 16.12 22.22
N LYS A 84 -21.28 16.34 23.37
CA LYS A 84 -20.78 16.01 24.72
C LYS A 84 -20.32 14.55 24.91
N ASN A 85 -20.65 13.64 24.00
CA ASN A 85 -20.33 12.21 24.08
C ASN A 85 -19.15 11.78 23.18
N LYS A 86 -18.49 12.68 22.45
CA LYS A 86 -17.32 12.37 21.62
C LYS A 86 -16.03 12.69 22.40
N SER A 87 -15.17 11.69 22.58
CA SER A 87 -13.84 11.89 23.16
C SER A 87 -12.99 12.78 22.24
N LYS A 88 -12.01 13.52 22.79
CA LYS A 88 -11.10 14.36 21.99
C LYS A 88 -10.38 13.57 20.89
N ASP A 89 -10.06 12.30 21.14
CA ASP A 89 -9.47 11.41 20.14
C ASP A 89 -10.39 11.08 18.95
N LYS A 90 -11.71 11.12 19.14
CA LYS A 90 -12.69 10.94 18.05
C LYS A 90 -12.88 12.18 17.17
N LEU A 91 -12.28 13.30 17.55
CA LEU A 91 -12.41 14.59 16.85
C LEU A 91 -11.32 14.85 15.83
N ARG A 92 -10.25 14.06 15.82
CA ARG A 92 -9.29 14.08 14.72
C ARG A 92 -10.05 13.88 13.41
N CYS A 93 -9.57 14.53 12.35
CA CYS A 93 -10.13 14.35 11.03
C CYS A 93 -10.23 12.85 10.74
N GLN A 94 -11.44 12.39 10.49
CA GLN A 94 -11.70 11.01 10.11
C GLN A 94 -11.23 10.83 8.67
N VAL A 95 -9.91 10.78 8.47
CA VAL A 95 -9.25 10.52 7.18
C VAL A 95 -9.80 9.22 6.57
N ASP A 96 -10.19 8.27 7.42
CA ASP A 96 -10.91 7.04 7.08
C ASP A 96 -12.26 7.24 6.38
N LYS A 97 -12.84 8.45 6.44
CA LYS A 97 -14.05 8.86 5.72
C LYS A 97 -13.78 9.76 4.52
N ILE A 98 -12.53 10.18 4.33
CA ILE A 98 -12.10 10.95 3.17
C ILE A 98 -11.74 9.97 2.06
N TYR A 99 -10.90 8.98 2.36
CA TYR A 99 -10.61 7.90 1.42
C TYR A 99 -11.80 6.96 1.30
N ASP A 100 -12.03 6.46 0.09
CA ASP A 100 -12.88 5.28 -0.06
C ASP A 100 -12.17 4.05 0.53
N SER A 101 -12.95 2.99 0.79
CA SER A 101 -12.42 1.77 1.41
C SER A 101 -11.31 1.14 0.58
N THR A 102 -11.41 1.16 -0.75
CA THR A 102 -10.42 0.57 -1.65
C THR A 102 -9.12 1.36 -1.66
N GLU A 103 -9.20 2.68 -1.79
CA GLU A 103 -8.04 3.58 -1.74
C GLU A 103 -7.28 3.44 -0.42
N MET A 104 -8.00 3.43 0.70
CA MET A 104 -7.41 3.23 2.02
C MET A 104 -6.68 1.89 2.12
N LYS A 105 -7.28 0.80 1.61
CA LYS A 105 -6.65 -0.52 1.58
C LYS A 105 -5.36 -0.51 0.75
N VAL A 106 -5.38 0.09 -0.44
CA VAL A 106 -4.19 0.19 -1.30
C VAL A 106 -3.07 0.96 -0.60
N LYS A 107 -3.39 2.10 0.01
CA LYS A 107 -2.40 2.90 0.73
C LYS A 107 -1.83 2.16 1.94
N LEU A 108 -2.69 1.49 2.71
CA LEU A 108 -2.27 0.70 3.86
C LEU A 108 -1.33 -0.45 3.43
N LEU A 109 -1.64 -1.16 2.33
CA LEU A 109 -0.75 -2.18 1.79
C LEU A 109 0.60 -1.62 1.38
N LYS A 110 0.63 -0.50 0.64
CA LYS A 110 1.89 0.16 0.24
C LYS A 110 2.71 0.59 1.44
N PHE A 111 2.06 1.13 2.47
CA PHE A 111 2.76 1.56 3.69
C PHE A 111 3.33 0.37 4.48
N LEU A 112 2.61 -0.75 4.52
CA LEU A 112 3.07 -1.98 5.18
C LEU A 112 4.19 -2.70 4.42
N GLN A 113 4.50 -2.29 3.19
CA GLN A 113 5.61 -2.84 2.43
C GLN A 113 6.94 -2.16 2.76
N GLY A 114 7.97 -2.97 2.94
CA GLY A 114 9.35 -2.52 2.82
C GLY A 114 10.05 -2.10 4.11
N SER A 115 9.50 -2.38 5.30
CA SER A 115 10.25 -2.12 6.54
C SER A 115 11.16 -3.27 6.97
N GLY A 116 11.01 -4.49 6.45
CA GLY A 116 11.75 -5.70 6.88
C GLY A 116 11.38 -6.15 8.31
N GLN A 117 11.19 -5.21 9.23
CA GLN A 117 10.81 -5.39 10.62
C GLN A 117 9.31 -5.22 10.88
N GLY A 118 8.47 -5.11 9.85
CA GLY A 118 7.04 -4.79 10.03
C GLY A 118 6.81 -3.40 10.65
N LYS A 119 5.56 -3.08 10.99
CA LYS A 119 5.17 -1.76 11.52
C LYS A 119 4.24 -1.87 12.72
N GLN A 120 4.42 -1.00 13.71
CA GLN A 120 3.54 -0.96 14.89
C GLN A 120 2.22 -0.28 14.56
N ARG A 121 1.15 -0.68 15.28
CA ARG A 121 -0.18 -0.10 15.13
C ARG A 121 -0.20 1.43 15.35
N THR A 122 0.56 1.92 16.33
CA THR A 122 0.75 3.34 16.64
C THR A 122 1.37 4.11 15.47
N GLU A 123 2.40 3.54 14.85
CA GLU A 123 3.07 4.11 13.67
C GLU A 123 2.10 4.22 12.48
N ILE A 124 1.36 3.14 12.21
CA ILE A 124 0.36 3.11 11.13
C ILE A 124 -0.74 4.14 11.39
N ALA A 125 -1.29 4.17 12.62
CA ALA A 125 -2.34 5.11 12.99
C ALA A 125 -1.87 6.56 12.86
N THR A 126 -0.62 6.84 13.25
CA THR A 126 0.01 8.16 13.12
C THR A 126 0.21 8.54 11.65
N HIS A 127 0.72 7.63 10.82
CA HIS A 127 0.96 7.87 9.39
C HIS A 127 -0.34 8.24 8.66
N PHE A 128 -1.42 7.52 8.93
CA PHE A 128 -2.73 7.78 8.32
C PHE A 128 -3.56 8.84 9.05
N ASN A 129 -3.05 9.37 10.16
CA ASN A 129 -3.74 10.25 11.09
C ASN A 129 -5.17 9.78 11.44
N ILE A 130 -5.29 8.49 11.79
CA ILE A 130 -6.53 7.88 12.25
C ILE A 130 -6.37 7.40 13.69
N SER A 131 -7.48 7.23 14.41
CA SER A 131 -7.44 6.57 15.72
C SER A 131 -7.01 5.11 15.58
N GLU A 132 -6.32 4.57 16.59
CA GLU A 132 -5.98 3.15 16.59
C GLU A 132 -7.23 2.25 16.48
N ASN A 133 -8.34 2.65 17.09
CA ASN A 133 -9.60 1.90 17.00
C ASN A 133 -10.12 1.83 15.55
N ALA A 134 -10.14 2.97 14.85
CA ALA A 134 -10.48 2.99 13.42
C ALA A 134 -9.52 2.14 12.60
N LEU A 135 -8.22 2.15 12.94
CA LEU A 135 -7.23 1.29 12.30
C LEU A 135 -7.51 -0.21 12.55
N THR A 136 -7.99 -0.61 13.73
CA THR A 136 -8.35 -2.02 13.98
C THR A 136 -9.40 -2.52 13.02
N ASP A 137 -10.46 -1.74 12.81
CA ASP A 137 -11.54 -2.12 11.91
C ASP A 137 -10.98 -2.32 10.49
N ARG A 138 -10.07 -1.45 10.03
CA ARG A 138 -9.40 -1.57 8.73
C ARG A 138 -8.46 -2.76 8.62
N ILE A 139 -7.66 -3.01 9.65
CA ILE A 139 -6.77 -4.18 9.70
C ILE A 139 -7.60 -5.47 9.69
N GLN A 140 -8.73 -5.50 10.40
CA GLN A 140 -9.63 -6.64 10.41
C GLN A 140 -10.29 -6.84 9.04
N GLU A 141 -10.72 -5.76 8.37
CA GLU A 141 -11.18 -5.80 6.98
C GLU A 141 -10.11 -6.39 6.06
N LEU A 142 -8.85 -5.92 6.15
CA LEU A 142 -7.74 -6.43 5.33
C LEU A 142 -7.35 -7.88 5.62
N ARG A 143 -7.70 -8.40 6.79
CA ARG A 143 -7.48 -9.80 7.18
C ARG A 143 -8.64 -10.71 6.82
N SER A 144 -9.77 -10.15 6.38
CA SER A 144 -10.93 -10.94 5.97
C SER A 144 -10.60 -11.81 4.75
N PRO A 145 -11.00 -13.09 4.73
CA PRO A 145 -10.78 -13.96 3.58
C PRO A 145 -11.46 -13.47 2.30
N ASP A 146 -12.50 -12.64 2.43
CA ASP A 146 -13.27 -12.08 1.31
C ASP A 146 -12.73 -10.71 0.85
N ASN A 147 -11.66 -10.21 1.47
CA ASN A 147 -11.10 -8.94 1.10
C ASN A 147 -10.37 -9.03 -0.24
N GLN A 148 -10.88 -8.29 -1.22
CA GLN A 148 -10.35 -8.27 -2.58
C GLN A 148 -10.18 -6.83 -3.09
N ILE A 149 -9.19 -6.63 -3.95
CA ILE A 149 -9.04 -5.44 -4.78
C ILE A 149 -8.87 -5.92 -6.22
N LEU A 150 -9.75 -5.46 -7.12
CA LEU A 150 -9.80 -5.84 -8.54
C LEU A 150 -9.77 -7.36 -8.76
N GLY A 151 -10.56 -8.12 -7.99
CA GLY A 151 -10.66 -9.58 -8.13
C GLY A 151 -9.51 -10.38 -7.52
N THR A 152 -8.52 -9.70 -6.96
CA THR A 152 -7.38 -10.31 -6.26
C THR A 152 -7.60 -10.22 -4.76
N ARG A 153 -7.65 -11.36 -4.06
CA ARG A 153 -7.70 -11.37 -2.60
C ARG A 153 -6.43 -10.79 -2.03
N ILE A 154 -6.53 -10.07 -0.93
CA ILE A 154 -5.38 -9.46 -0.26
C ILE A 154 -5.36 -9.91 1.20
N LYS A 155 -4.15 -10.21 1.68
CA LYS A 155 -3.90 -10.59 3.06
C LYS A 155 -2.72 -9.79 3.60
N ILE A 156 -2.90 -9.23 4.79
CA ILE A 156 -1.80 -8.72 5.62
C ILE A 156 -1.49 -9.73 6.72
N GLU A 157 -0.23 -9.81 7.10
CA GLU A 157 0.20 -10.71 8.16
C GLU A 157 0.45 -9.94 9.46
N LEU A 158 0.03 -10.53 10.57
CA LEU A 158 0.32 -10.05 11.92
C LEU A 158 1.30 -11.04 12.54
N GLU A 159 2.48 -10.56 12.86
CA GLU A 159 3.45 -11.36 13.58
C GLU A 159 3.03 -11.47 15.05
N ARG A 160 2.64 -12.69 15.45
CA ARG A 160 2.19 -13.01 16.81
C ARG A 160 3.42 -13.06 17.71
N ASN A 161 3.74 -11.94 18.36
CA ASN A 161 4.60 -11.72 19.53
C ASN A 161 5.10 -10.27 19.54
N THR A 162 5.37 -9.73 18.35
CA THR A 162 5.86 -8.37 18.14
C THR A 162 4.73 -7.36 17.90
N ASN A 163 3.53 -7.84 17.54
CA ASN A 163 2.39 -7.02 17.09
C ASN A 163 2.74 -6.14 15.88
N LEU A 164 3.66 -6.62 15.05
CA LEU A 164 4.11 -5.94 13.84
C LEU A 164 3.28 -6.43 12.65
N TYR A 165 2.86 -5.48 11.83
CA TYR A 165 2.13 -5.73 10.60
C TYR A 165 3.07 -5.63 9.40
N ASN A 166 2.98 -6.59 8.49
CA ASN A 166 3.73 -6.59 7.23
C ASN A 166 2.84 -7.07 6.08
N SER A 167 3.19 -6.65 4.88
CA SER A 167 2.58 -7.09 3.62
C SER A 167 3.68 -7.43 2.63
N THR A 168 3.68 -8.66 2.10
CA THR A 168 4.47 -9.02 0.93
C THR A 168 3.80 -8.54 -0.37
N VAL A 169 2.51 -8.16 -0.30
CA VAL A 169 1.69 -7.75 -1.45
C VAL A 169 2.07 -6.36 -1.95
N HIS A 170 2.51 -6.25 -3.21
CA HIS A 170 2.64 -4.96 -3.91
C HIS A 170 1.45 -4.72 -4.83
N PRO A 171 0.57 -3.75 -4.53
CA PRO A 171 -0.49 -3.41 -5.46
C PRO A 171 0.08 -2.62 -6.65
N LEU A 172 0.04 -3.22 -7.84
CA LEU A 172 0.35 -2.57 -9.12
C LEU A 172 -0.94 -2.44 -9.94
N PHE A 173 -1.30 -1.21 -10.31
CA PHE A 173 -2.44 -0.91 -11.17
C PHE A 173 -1.94 -0.21 -12.43
N LEU A 174 -2.19 -0.81 -13.58
CA LEU A 174 -1.81 -0.25 -14.87
C LEU A 174 -3.08 0.14 -15.64
N ALA A 175 -3.25 1.42 -15.90
CA ALA A 175 -4.27 1.89 -16.84
C ALA A 175 -3.73 1.71 -18.26
N LEU A 176 -4.12 0.61 -18.91
CA LEU A 176 -3.66 0.24 -20.24
C LEU A 176 -4.78 0.37 -21.26
N ASN A 177 -4.46 0.87 -22.45
CA ASN A 177 -5.35 0.78 -23.60
C ASN A 177 -5.34 -0.66 -24.17
N LEU A 178 -6.30 -1.01 -25.04
CA LEU A 178 -6.43 -2.38 -25.56
C LEU A 178 -5.19 -2.87 -26.33
N SER A 179 -4.49 -1.99 -27.04
CA SER A 179 -3.26 -2.35 -27.75
C SER A 179 -2.13 -2.69 -26.79
N GLU A 180 -2.02 -1.96 -25.68
CA GLU A 180 -1.06 -2.24 -24.60
C GLU A 180 -1.39 -3.55 -23.88
N VAL A 181 -2.68 -3.79 -23.59
CA VAL A 181 -3.17 -5.07 -23.03
C VAL A 181 -2.82 -6.23 -23.96
N TYR A 182 -3.12 -6.10 -25.25
CA TYR A 182 -2.79 -7.10 -26.27
C TYR A 182 -1.29 -7.40 -26.32
N GLY A 183 -0.46 -6.35 -26.39
CA GLY A 183 1.00 -6.48 -26.42
C GLY A 183 1.56 -7.16 -25.17
N MET A 184 1.07 -6.76 -24.00
CA MET A 184 1.45 -7.36 -22.72
C MET A 184 1.07 -8.85 -22.64
N LEU A 185 -0.17 -9.20 -23.01
CA LEU A 185 -0.64 -10.59 -22.99
C LEU A 185 0.16 -11.48 -23.95
N ILE A 186 0.44 -11.02 -25.16
CA ILE A 186 1.32 -11.78 -26.09
C ILE A 186 2.70 -11.99 -25.50
N GLY A 187 3.29 -10.94 -24.91
CA GLY A 187 4.60 -11.01 -24.27
C GLY A 187 4.62 -12.08 -23.18
N LEU A 188 3.63 -12.05 -22.28
CA LEU A 188 3.49 -13.01 -21.19
C LEU A 188 3.24 -14.44 -21.69
N MET A 189 2.32 -14.64 -22.64
CA MET A 189 2.04 -15.98 -23.22
C MET A 189 3.26 -16.58 -23.94
N LYS A 190 4.13 -15.74 -24.51
CA LYS A 190 5.42 -16.20 -25.05
C LYS A 190 6.38 -16.56 -23.93
N ALA A 191 6.50 -15.73 -22.90
CA ALA A 191 7.38 -15.94 -21.76
C ALA A 191 7.00 -17.20 -20.96
N GLU A 192 5.71 -17.52 -20.85
CA GLU A 192 5.19 -18.73 -20.20
C GLU A 192 5.86 -20.02 -20.69
N ARG A 193 6.26 -20.06 -21.97
CA ARG A 193 6.94 -21.22 -22.56
C ARG A 193 8.38 -21.42 -22.07
N PHE A 194 8.98 -20.37 -21.52
CA PHE A 194 10.39 -20.34 -21.13
C PHE A 194 10.59 -20.20 -19.63
N VAL A 195 9.58 -19.73 -18.89
CA VAL A 195 9.63 -19.61 -17.43
C VAL A 195 9.04 -20.87 -16.80
N PRO A 196 9.82 -21.69 -16.11
CA PRO A 196 9.30 -22.88 -15.44
C PRO A 196 8.33 -22.51 -14.29
N GLY A 197 7.29 -23.32 -14.14
CA GLY A 197 6.25 -23.15 -13.11
C GLY A 197 5.08 -22.27 -13.57
N ASP A 198 4.09 -22.13 -12.71
CA ASP A 198 2.83 -21.47 -13.07
C ASP A 198 2.90 -19.94 -13.01
N THR A 199 4.00 -19.33 -12.56
CA THR A 199 4.08 -17.89 -12.26
C THR A 199 3.59 -16.99 -13.39
N VAL A 200 4.03 -17.23 -14.63
CA VAL A 200 3.63 -16.40 -15.78
C VAL A 200 2.18 -16.67 -16.18
N THR A 201 1.79 -17.94 -16.27
CA THR A 201 0.39 -18.38 -16.46
C THR A 201 -0.55 -17.66 -15.51
N ASP A 202 -0.10 -17.53 -14.28
CA ASP A 202 -0.83 -16.95 -13.19
C ASP A 202 -0.96 -15.43 -13.28
N ILE A 203 0.09 -14.73 -13.69
CA ILE A 203 0.02 -13.30 -14.03
C ILE A 203 -0.96 -13.08 -15.19
N ILE A 204 -0.91 -13.90 -16.25
CA ILE A 204 -1.82 -13.80 -17.40
C ILE A 204 -3.27 -13.91 -16.92
N LYS A 205 -3.58 -14.92 -16.12
CA LYS A 205 -4.91 -15.11 -15.56
C LYS A 205 -5.36 -13.94 -14.69
N ASP A 206 -4.47 -13.38 -13.86
CA ASP A 206 -4.79 -12.21 -13.01
C ASP A 206 -5.10 -10.96 -13.86
N VAL A 207 -4.40 -10.78 -14.99
CA VAL A 207 -4.71 -9.72 -15.96
C VAL A 207 -6.05 -9.98 -16.63
N VAL A 208 -6.30 -11.19 -17.15
CA VAL A 208 -7.54 -11.55 -17.86
C VAL A 208 -8.78 -11.38 -16.97
N CYS A 209 -8.67 -11.68 -15.67
CA CYS A 209 -9.76 -11.48 -14.71
C CYS A 209 -10.14 -10.02 -14.48
N GLN A 210 -9.23 -9.08 -14.75
CA GLN A 210 -9.48 -7.64 -14.60
C GLN A 210 -10.07 -7.01 -15.86
N LEU A 211 -10.11 -7.74 -16.99
CA LEU A 211 -10.65 -7.25 -18.24
C LEU A 211 -12.18 -7.25 -18.24
N THR A 212 -12.76 -6.23 -18.86
CA THR A 212 -14.19 -6.17 -19.16
C THR A 212 -14.55 -7.17 -20.26
N ASP A 213 -15.83 -7.55 -20.35
CA ASP A 213 -16.29 -8.45 -21.40
C ASP A 213 -16.03 -7.88 -22.80
N TYR A 214 -16.25 -6.56 -22.98
CA TYR A 214 -15.87 -5.86 -24.21
C TYR A 214 -14.39 -6.04 -24.56
N ALA A 215 -13.47 -5.84 -23.60
CA ALA A 215 -12.04 -6.00 -23.85
C ALA A 215 -11.70 -7.45 -24.21
N LYS A 216 -12.31 -8.42 -23.52
CA LYS A 216 -12.15 -9.85 -23.80
C LYS A 216 -12.58 -10.17 -25.23
N ASP A 217 -13.76 -9.72 -25.65
CA ASP A 217 -14.28 -9.99 -26.99
C ASP A 217 -13.35 -9.45 -28.09
N ILE A 218 -12.88 -8.20 -27.96
CA ILE A 218 -11.94 -7.61 -28.92
C ILE A 218 -10.61 -8.40 -28.99
N LEU A 219 -10.11 -8.86 -27.85
CA LEU A 219 -8.86 -9.64 -27.81
C LEU A 219 -9.05 -11.04 -28.44
N LYS A 220 -10.22 -11.67 -28.26
CA LYS A 220 -10.57 -12.94 -28.94
C LYS A 220 -10.64 -12.77 -30.45
N GLU A 221 -11.31 -11.71 -30.91
CA GLU A 221 -11.39 -11.37 -32.34
C GLU A 221 -10.00 -11.14 -32.95
N SER A 222 -9.05 -10.66 -32.15
CA SER A 222 -7.64 -10.49 -32.52
C SER A 222 -6.83 -11.79 -32.52
N GLY A 223 -7.45 -12.94 -32.21
CA GLY A 223 -6.84 -14.27 -32.25
C GLY A 223 -6.14 -14.71 -30.95
N LEU A 224 -6.33 -13.99 -29.84
CA LEU A 224 -5.81 -14.44 -28.54
C LEU A 224 -6.75 -15.47 -27.90
N ASP A 225 -6.18 -16.60 -27.46
CA ASP A 225 -6.88 -17.60 -26.67
C ASP A 225 -6.94 -17.19 -25.19
N ILE A 226 -7.73 -16.17 -24.89
CA ILE A 226 -7.90 -15.68 -23.51
C ILE A 226 -8.81 -16.60 -22.67
N ASP A 227 -9.63 -17.42 -23.32
CA ASP A 227 -10.57 -18.33 -22.62
C ASP A 227 -9.81 -19.42 -21.87
N ALA A 228 -8.66 -19.87 -22.40
CA ALA A 228 -7.73 -20.76 -21.69
C ALA A 228 -7.23 -20.20 -20.34
N TYR A 229 -7.29 -18.88 -20.15
CA TYR A 229 -6.81 -18.18 -18.96
C TYR A 229 -7.94 -17.59 -18.10
N THR A 230 -9.20 -17.81 -18.48
CA THR A 230 -10.35 -17.35 -17.68
C THR A 230 -10.52 -18.24 -16.45
N THR A 231 -10.86 -17.64 -15.30
CA THR A 231 -11.15 -18.40 -14.07
C THR A 231 -12.48 -18.03 -13.44
N ASP A 232 -13.13 -19.04 -12.87
CA ASP A 232 -14.38 -18.88 -12.11
C ASP A 232 -14.07 -18.35 -10.70
N GLY A 233 -14.10 -17.03 -10.55
CA GLY A 233 -14.09 -16.36 -9.25
C GLY A 233 -12.78 -15.67 -8.85
N PRO A 234 -12.78 -14.97 -7.70
CA PRO A 234 -11.66 -14.16 -7.25
C PRO A 234 -10.47 -15.02 -6.84
N ARG A 235 -9.28 -14.63 -7.29
CA ARG A 235 -8.05 -15.37 -7.05
C ARG A 235 -7.51 -15.08 -5.67
N SER A 236 -7.15 -16.13 -4.93
CA SER A 236 -6.43 -15.97 -3.67
C SER A 236 -5.07 -15.35 -3.92
N PHE A 237 -4.63 -14.47 -3.02
CA PHE A 237 -3.25 -14.03 -3.02
C PHE A 237 -2.35 -15.26 -2.91
N ARG A 238 -1.36 -15.34 -3.79
CA ARG A 238 -0.38 -16.43 -3.72
C ARG A 238 0.51 -16.13 -2.54
N ASN A 239 0.55 -17.04 -1.57
CA ASN A 239 1.63 -17.01 -0.60
C ASN A 239 2.92 -17.13 -1.41
N GLU A 240 3.87 -16.23 -1.22
CA GLU A 240 5.24 -16.52 -1.63
C GLU A 240 5.57 -17.88 -1.02
N SER A 241 5.88 -18.85 -1.87
CA SER A 241 6.43 -20.11 -1.40
C SER A 241 7.58 -19.75 -0.46
N PRO A 242 7.73 -20.40 0.71
CA PRO A 242 8.92 -20.23 1.52
C PRO A 242 10.21 -20.45 0.72
N LYS A 243 10.14 -21.18 -0.40
CA LYS A 243 11.23 -21.34 -1.37
C LYS A 243 11.52 -20.05 -2.17
N ASN A 244 10.54 -19.19 -2.45
CA ASN A 244 10.72 -17.93 -3.19
C ASN A 244 11.22 -16.75 -2.33
N LYS A 245 11.67 -17.00 -1.09
CA LYS A 245 12.25 -15.98 -0.19
C LYS A 245 13.49 -15.27 -0.76
N TYR A 246 14.07 -15.77 -1.86
CA TYR A 246 15.22 -15.18 -2.52
C TYR A 246 15.00 -13.70 -2.83
N TYR A 247 13.86 -13.34 -3.44
CA TYR A 247 13.59 -11.96 -3.83
C TYR A 247 13.33 -11.05 -2.63
N HIS A 248 12.67 -11.56 -1.59
CA HIS A 248 12.50 -10.84 -0.34
C HIS A 248 13.86 -10.48 0.27
N VAL A 249 14.72 -11.47 0.47
CA VAL A 249 16.05 -11.29 1.07
C VAL A 249 16.96 -10.41 0.21
N MET A 250 16.92 -10.54 -1.12
CA MET A 250 17.65 -9.65 -2.02
C MET A 250 17.17 -8.20 -1.93
N LYS A 251 15.85 -7.98 -1.78
CA LYS A 251 15.26 -6.65 -1.68
C LYS A 251 15.57 -5.98 -0.35
N THR A 252 15.51 -6.73 0.75
CA THR A 252 15.82 -6.20 2.10
C THR A 252 17.32 -6.03 2.32
N GLY A 253 18.16 -6.80 1.60
CA GLY A 253 19.61 -6.83 1.81
C GLY A 253 20.03 -7.49 3.12
N SER A 254 19.11 -8.26 3.72
CA SER A 254 19.28 -8.98 4.98
C SER A 254 20.30 -10.10 4.85
N ILE A 255 20.89 -10.49 5.99
CA ILE A 255 21.73 -11.68 6.07
C ILE A 255 20.81 -12.91 6.03
N CYS A 256 21.23 -13.95 5.33
CA CYS A 256 20.52 -15.20 5.22
C CYS A 256 21.45 -16.40 5.39
N ARG A 257 20.84 -17.50 5.83
CA ARG A 257 21.42 -18.84 5.78
C ARG A 257 20.90 -19.56 4.55
N LEU A 258 21.82 -20.10 3.77
CA LEU A 258 21.60 -20.72 2.47
C LEU A 258 22.02 -22.19 2.54
N TRP A 259 21.16 -23.11 2.09
CA TRP A 259 21.49 -24.52 1.88
C TRP A 259 21.54 -24.80 0.38
N LEU A 260 22.59 -25.47 -0.08
CA LEU A 260 22.78 -25.82 -1.48
C LEU A 260 22.56 -27.33 -1.65
N TYR A 261 21.97 -27.76 -2.76
CA TYR A 261 21.75 -29.19 -3.01
C TYR A 261 23.04 -30.01 -3.07
N GLU A 262 24.15 -29.40 -3.52
CA GLU A 262 25.46 -30.04 -3.61
C GLU A 262 26.32 -29.85 -2.34
N GLY A 263 25.83 -29.11 -1.34
CA GLY A 263 26.56 -28.76 -0.13
C GLY A 263 25.91 -29.29 1.14
N GLY A 264 26.63 -30.09 1.92
CA GLY A 264 26.11 -30.61 3.20
C GLY A 264 25.96 -29.54 4.29
N ASP A 265 26.71 -28.44 4.21
CA ASP A 265 26.73 -27.38 5.19
C ASP A 265 26.02 -26.12 4.70
N SER A 266 25.37 -25.41 5.63
CA SER A 266 24.72 -24.14 5.35
C SER A 266 25.72 -22.99 5.28
N LEU A 267 25.55 -22.08 4.33
CA LEU A 267 26.36 -20.87 4.21
C LEU A 267 25.61 -19.67 4.79
N VAL A 268 26.32 -18.73 5.42
CA VAL A 268 25.73 -17.49 5.96
C VAL A 268 26.29 -16.29 5.20
N GLY A 269 25.41 -15.42 4.70
CA GLY A 269 25.82 -14.33 3.83
C GLY A 269 24.65 -13.53 3.26
N LYS A 270 24.94 -12.73 2.23
CA LYS A 270 23.95 -11.89 1.54
C LYS A 270 23.73 -12.37 0.11
N LEU A 271 22.48 -12.57 -0.28
CA LEU A 271 22.10 -12.89 -1.65
C LEU A 271 21.83 -11.60 -2.44
N LYS A 272 22.32 -11.51 -3.67
CA LYS A 272 22.05 -10.41 -4.61
C LYS A 272 21.72 -10.94 -5.99
N LEU A 273 21.01 -10.14 -6.78
CA LEU A 273 20.76 -10.44 -8.19
C LEU A 273 22.06 -10.28 -8.98
N ASN A 274 22.40 -11.28 -9.80
CA ASN A 274 23.48 -11.16 -10.75
C ASN A 274 23.04 -10.31 -11.94
N ARG A 275 23.78 -9.26 -12.28
CA ARG A 275 23.48 -8.39 -13.43
C ARG A 275 24.29 -8.74 -14.67
N ASP A 276 25.31 -9.58 -14.50
CA ASP A 276 26.16 -10.03 -15.60
C ASP A 276 25.58 -11.30 -16.20
N HIS A 277 25.76 -11.50 -17.52
CA HIS A 277 25.30 -12.71 -18.20
C HIS A 277 25.93 -13.97 -17.56
N GLY A 278 25.12 -14.77 -16.86
CA GLY A 278 25.57 -15.92 -16.07
C GLY A 278 24.43 -16.49 -15.23
N LYS A 279 24.74 -17.09 -14.08
CA LYS A 279 23.74 -17.60 -13.14
C LYS A 279 22.93 -16.47 -12.48
N GLU A 280 21.71 -16.74 -12.07
CA GLU A 280 20.71 -15.74 -11.61
C GLU A 280 21.13 -14.89 -10.40
N PHE A 281 21.91 -15.46 -9.47
CA PHE A 281 22.24 -14.86 -8.19
C PHE A 281 23.75 -14.83 -7.91
N ILE A 282 24.15 -13.86 -7.09
CA ILE A 282 25.46 -13.81 -6.45
C ILE A 282 25.26 -13.86 -4.94
N PHE A 283 25.81 -14.88 -4.29
CA PHE A 283 25.85 -14.99 -2.84
C PHE A 283 27.20 -14.52 -2.31
N HIS A 284 27.19 -13.61 -1.34
CA HIS A 284 28.38 -13.08 -0.67
C HIS A 284 28.48 -13.65 0.75
N PRO A 285 29.35 -14.66 0.98
CA PRO A 285 29.56 -15.23 2.31
C PRO A 285 30.05 -14.20 3.32
N GLN A 286 29.55 -14.26 4.56
CA GLN A 286 29.93 -13.32 5.62
C GLN A 286 31.35 -13.57 6.15
N ASN A 287 31.83 -14.81 6.05
CA ASN A 287 33.17 -15.21 6.47
C ASN A 287 34.30 -14.68 5.55
N GLY A 288 33.96 -13.96 4.48
CA GLY A 288 34.92 -13.41 3.53
C GLY A 288 35.33 -14.37 2.41
N ASP A 289 34.69 -15.54 2.32
CA ASP A 289 34.92 -16.49 1.23
C ASP A 289 34.52 -15.90 -0.13
N THR A 290 34.98 -16.56 -1.19
CA THR A 290 34.70 -16.14 -2.57
C THR A 290 33.19 -16.18 -2.82
N SER A 291 32.68 -15.15 -3.51
CA SER A 291 31.26 -15.09 -3.83
C SER A 291 30.85 -16.21 -4.78
N LEU A 292 29.68 -16.79 -4.54
CA LEU A 292 29.15 -17.90 -5.33
C LEU A 292 28.14 -17.38 -6.33
N GLN A 293 28.25 -17.83 -7.58
CA GLN A 293 27.21 -17.61 -8.59
C GLN A 293 26.25 -18.80 -8.55
N LEU A 294 24.95 -18.55 -8.41
CA LEU A 294 23.91 -19.55 -8.13
C LEU A 294 22.67 -19.33 -8.99
N ASP A 295 22.02 -20.41 -9.42
CA ASP A 295 20.67 -20.40 -9.97
C ASP A 295 19.65 -20.84 -8.91
N CYS A 296 18.35 -20.60 -9.13
CA CYS A 296 17.30 -21.15 -8.25
C CYS A 296 17.44 -22.66 -8.03
N SER A 297 17.92 -23.41 -9.04
CA SER A 297 18.10 -24.86 -8.96
C SER A 297 19.25 -25.31 -8.07
N ASP A 298 20.18 -24.42 -7.72
CA ASP A 298 21.31 -24.75 -6.85
C ASP A 298 20.93 -24.69 -5.36
N ILE A 299 19.84 -24.00 -5.04
CA ILE A 299 19.45 -23.64 -3.67
C ILE A 299 18.37 -24.59 -3.16
N GLU A 300 18.68 -25.34 -2.10
CA GLU A 300 17.73 -26.24 -1.43
C GLU A 300 16.76 -25.47 -0.52
N ASP A 301 17.29 -24.58 0.32
CA ASP A 301 16.51 -23.76 1.24
C ASP A 301 17.21 -22.43 1.56
N LEU A 302 16.43 -21.44 2.00
CA LEU A 302 16.92 -20.13 2.41
C LEU A 302 16.12 -19.57 3.59
N ILE A 303 16.84 -19.17 4.65
CA ILE A 303 16.25 -18.57 5.86
C ILE A 303 16.92 -17.22 6.13
N GLU A 304 16.12 -16.17 6.26
CA GLU A 304 16.57 -14.85 6.71
C GLU A 304 17.00 -14.93 8.18
N ILE A 305 18.17 -14.39 8.51
CA ILE A 305 18.68 -14.31 9.88
C ILE A 305 18.37 -12.90 10.38
N GLU A 306 17.59 -12.82 11.46
CA GLU A 306 17.40 -11.56 12.19
C GLU A 306 18.71 -11.20 12.90
N GLU A 307 19.23 -10.00 12.65
CA GLU A 307 20.33 -9.45 13.43
C GLU A 307 19.83 -9.21 14.87
N CYS A 308 20.33 -9.98 15.82
CA CYS A 308 20.14 -9.75 17.27
C CYS A 308 20.91 -8.50 17.74
#